data_AF-A0A2W7AHJ3-F1
#
_entry.id   AF-A0A2W7AHJ3-F1
#
_cell.length_a   1.000
_cell.length_b   1.000
_cell.length_c   1.000
_cell.angle_alpha   90.00
_cell.angle_beta   90.00
_cell.angle_gamma   90.00
#
_symmetry.space_group_name_H-M   'P 1'
#
loop_
_entity.id
_entity.type
_entity.pdbx_description
1 polymer ?
#
loop_
_entity_poly.entity_id
_entity_poly.type
_entity_poly.pdbx_seq_one_letter_code
_entity_poly.pdbx_strand_id
1 'polypeptide(L)'
;MSKSGPRRETVAHLTYFVVQTFRAVKGSAGKISAEDPIQARDHDHAMRLVERYRPIRAGVVAFHRTGSPATGEWEDAVLIARHGQVSAEADMMRPADEADFESCELMETDLKVA
;
A
#
# COMPACT_ATOMS: atom_id res chain seq x y z
N MET A 1 17.28 15.08 48.22
CA MET A 1 16.59 13.85 47.75
C MET A 1 15.99 14.14 46.37
N SER A 2 16.75 13.89 45.30
CA SER A 2 16.34 14.21 43.94
C SER A 2 15.24 13.24 43.51
N LYS A 3 14.01 13.75 43.33
CA LYS A 3 12.91 12.95 42.75
C LYS A 3 13.13 12.85 41.25
N SER A 4 13.79 11.78 40.82
CA SER A 4 13.85 11.38 39.41
C SER A 4 12.44 10.90 39.02
N GLY A 5 11.68 11.74 38.31
CA GLY A 5 10.41 11.32 37.72
C GLY A 5 10.65 10.19 36.70
N PRO A 6 9.69 9.27 36.50
CA PRO A 6 9.87 8.15 35.59
C PRO A 6 10.25 8.68 34.21
N ARG A 7 11.46 8.31 33.81
CA ARG A 7 12.05 8.50 32.48
C ARG A 7 10.98 8.15 31.45
N ARG A 8 10.59 9.15 30.65
CA ARG A 8 9.65 9.01 29.54
C ARG A 8 10.01 7.74 28.79
N GLU A 9 9.17 6.72 28.92
CA GLU A 9 9.24 5.52 28.13
C GLU A 9 8.90 5.97 26.71
N THR A 10 9.94 6.34 25.97
CA THR A 10 9.89 6.53 24.53
C THR A 10 9.25 5.27 23.98
N VAL A 11 8.02 5.37 23.51
CA VAL A 11 7.35 4.35 22.69
C VAL A 11 8.34 3.93 21.61
N ALA A 12 9.03 2.82 21.87
CA ALA A 12 10.27 2.50 21.16
C ALA A 12 9.98 2.25 19.69
N HIS A 13 8.83 1.67 19.37
CA HIS A 13 8.39 1.40 18.00
C HIS A 13 6.87 1.55 17.91
N LEU A 14 6.39 2.40 17.00
CA LEU A 14 4.99 2.54 16.62
C LEU A 14 4.80 1.87 15.26
N THR A 15 3.91 0.88 15.18
CA THR A 15 3.47 0.32 13.91
C THR A 15 2.11 0.92 13.58
N TYR A 16 1.98 1.51 12.41
CA TYR A 16 0.69 2.00 11.93
C TYR A 16 0.32 1.30 10.63
N PHE A 17 -0.94 0.93 10.51
CA PHE A 17 -1.50 0.23 9.36
C PHE A 17 -2.38 1.21 8.59
N VAL A 18 -2.16 1.35 7.28
CA VAL A 18 -2.91 2.29 6.44
C VAL A 18 -3.48 1.55 5.24
N VAL A 19 -4.77 1.80 4.99
CA VAL A 19 -5.48 1.29 3.83
C VAL A 19 -5.89 2.47 2.96
N GLN A 20 -5.18 2.65 1.85
CA GLN A 20 -5.48 3.63 0.83
C GLN A 20 -6.45 3.04 -0.18
N THR A 21 -7.63 3.65 -0.35
CA THR A 21 -8.58 3.25 -1.39
C THR A 21 -8.52 4.21 -2.58
N PHE A 22 -8.82 3.69 -3.77
CA PHE A 22 -8.84 4.43 -5.02
C PHE A 22 -10.20 4.25 -5.69
N ARG A 23 -10.79 5.35 -6.13
CA ARG A 23 -12.03 5.36 -6.91
C ARG A 23 -11.75 5.69 -8.37
N ALA A 24 -12.51 5.10 -9.27
CA ALA A 24 -12.49 5.50 -10.68
C ALA A 24 -13.19 6.86 -10.81
N VAL A 25 -12.56 7.81 -11.50
CA VAL A 25 -13.18 9.10 -11.82
C VAL A 25 -14.00 8.94 -13.09
N LYS A 26 -15.33 9.03 -12.95
CA LYS A 26 -16.24 8.97 -14.09
C LYS A 26 -16.00 10.18 -15.00
N GLY A 27 -15.61 9.93 -16.25
CA GLY A 27 -15.43 10.98 -17.27
C GLY A 27 -13.98 11.37 -17.57
N SER A 28 -12.99 10.73 -16.94
CA SER A 28 -11.58 10.84 -17.33
C SER A 28 -11.05 9.45 -17.65
N ALA A 29 -10.71 9.21 -18.92
CA ALA A 29 -10.26 7.91 -19.42
C ALA A 29 -9.18 7.30 -18.52
N GLY A 30 -9.54 6.27 -17.76
CA GLY A 30 -8.62 5.49 -16.92
C GLY A 30 -8.03 6.23 -15.71
N LYS A 31 -8.50 7.43 -15.34
CA LYS A 31 -7.99 8.13 -14.15
C LYS A 31 -8.66 7.59 -12.89
N ILE A 32 -7.83 7.23 -11.92
CA ILE A 32 -8.27 6.93 -10.56
C ILE A 32 -7.89 8.09 -9.62
N SER A 33 -8.68 8.29 -8.58
CA SER A 33 -8.37 9.22 -7.49
C SER A 33 -8.23 8.46 -6.19
N ALA A 34 -7.17 8.75 -5.45
CA ALA A 34 -7.04 8.31 -4.07
C ALA A 34 -8.16 8.95 -3.23
N GLU A 35 -8.85 8.15 -2.43
CA GLU A 35 -9.79 8.63 -1.41
C GLU A 35 -9.08 8.80 -0.05
N ASP A 36 -9.84 9.02 1.02
CA ASP A 36 -9.28 9.14 2.36
C ASP A 36 -8.60 7.84 2.82
N PRO A 37 -7.37 7.91 3.35
CA PRO A 37 -6.68 6.74 3.90
C PRO A 37 -7.34 6.30 5.20
N ILE A 38 -7.64 5.01 5.30
CA ILE A 38 -8.25 4.41 6.49
C ILE A 38 -7.14 3.81 7.34
N GLN A 39 -6.97 4.32 8.56
CA GLN A 39 -6.04 3.72 9.52
C GLN A 39 -6.64 2.42 10.08
N ALA A 40 -5.93 1.33 9.90
CA ALA A 40 -6.23 0.06 10.52
C ALA A 40 -5.48 -0.08 11.86
N ARG A 41 -6.00 -0.97 12.71
CA ARG A 41 -5.39 -1.24 14.03
C ARG A 41 -4.35 -2.34 13.95
N ASP A 42 -4.59 -3.31 13.07
CA ASP A 42 -3.82 -4.54 12.94
C ASP A 42 -3.88 -5.04 11.49
N HIS A 43 -3.02 -6.00 11.16
CA HIS A 43 -2.96 -6.66 9.86
C HIS A 43 -4.32 -7.28 9.44
N ASP A 44 -4.97 -8.02 10.34
CA ASP A 44 -6.29 -8.62 10.12
C ASP A 44 -7.36 -7.56 9.79
N HIS A 45 -7.29 -6.42 10.47
CA HIS A 45 -8.23 -5.33 10.24
C HIS A 45 -7.99 -4.69 8.87
N ALA A 46 -6.73 -4.49 8.49
CA ALA A 46 -6.36 -3.98 7.16
C ALA A 46 -6.85 -4.92 6.05
N MET A 47 -6.66 -6.23 6.21
CA MET A 47 -7.13 -7.25 5.26
C MET A 47 -8.66 -7.22 5.09
N ARG A 48 -9.42 -7.16 6.19
CA ARG A 48 -10.89 -7.08 6.11
C ARG A 48 -11.37 -5.81 5.40
N LEU A 49 -10.67 -4.69 5.58
CA LEU A 49 -10.98 -3.46 4.85
C LEU A 49 -10.69 -3.65 3.35
N VAL A 50 -9.54 -4.23 3.01
CA VAL A 50 -9.19 -4.55 1.62
C VAL A 50 -10.28 -5.42 0.99
N GLU A 51 -10.64 -6.56 1.59
CA GLU A 51 -11.67 -7.46 1.07
C GLU A 51 -13.03 -6.79 0.91
N ARG A 52 -13.41 -5.93 1.86
CA ARG A 52 -14.66 -5.17 1.80
C ARG A 52 -14.67 -4.18 0.64
N TYR A 53 -13.57 -3.48 0.40
CA TYR A 53 -13.50 -2.44 -0.64
C TYR A 53 -13.11 -3.00 -2.01
N ARG A 54 -12.55 -4.21 -2.06
CA ARG A 54 -12.14 -4.94 -3.27
C ARG A 54 -13.20 -4.94 -4.39
N PRO A 55 -14.49 -5.23 -4.15
CA PRO A 55 -15.52 -5.19 -5.20
C PRO A 55 -16.16 -3.82 -5.42
N ILE A 56 -15.94 -2.85 -4.53
CA ILE A 56 -16.64 -1.56 -4.51
C ILE A 56 -15.77 -0.44 -5.11
N ARG A 57 -14.45 -0.56 -5.00
CA ARG A 57 -13.46 0.46 -5.37
C ARG A 57 -12.65 0.02 -6.57
N ALA A 58 -12.11 1.00 -7.30
CA ALA A 58 -11.29 0.74 -8.48
C ALA A 58 -9.93 0.15 -8.11
N GLY A 59 -9.38 0.58 -6.97
CA GLY A 59 -8.17 0.01 -6.38
C GLY A 59 -8.14 0.16 -4.86
N VAL A 60 -7.34 -0.66 -4.19
CA VAL A 60 -7.08 -0.56 -2.76
C VAL A 60 -5.68 -1.08 -2.47
N VAL A 61 -4.96 -0.36 -1.60
CA VAL A 61 -3.60 -0.69 -1.15
C VAL A 61 -3.58 -0.62 0.36
N ALA A 62 -3.23 -1.73 0.99
CA ALA A 62 -2.93 -1.78 2.42
C ALA A 62 -1.43 -1.95 2.60
N PHE A 63 -0.85 -1.14 3.49
CA PHE A 63 0.53 -1.27 3.91
C PHE A 63 0.65 -0.93 5.39
N HIS A 64 1.69 -1.42 6.03
CA HIS A 64 2.06 -0.98 7.37
C HIS A 64 3.46 -0.41 7.36
N ARG A 65 3.71 0.51 8.28
CA ARG A 65 5.04 1.03 8.50
C ARG A 65 5.32 1.06 9.98
N THR A 66 6.51 0.60 10.33
CA THR A 66 7.00 0.59 11.69
C THR A 66 8.08 1.64 11.82
N GLY A 67 8.07 2.40 12.90
CA GLY A 67 9.11 3.39 13.13
C GLY A 67 9.04 4.00 14.50
N SER A 68 10.03 4.81 14.80
CA SER A 68 10.18 5.46 16.08
C SER A 68 9.82 6.93 15.91
N PRO A 69 8.60 7.36 16.29
CA PRO A 69 8.18 8.76 16.15
C PRO A 69 9.06 9.72 16.97
N ALA A 70 9.79 9.19 17.95
CA ALA A 70 10.74 9.92 18.78
C ALA A 70 12.06 10.27 18.05
N THR A 71 12.54 9.40 17.15
CA THR A 71 13.78 9.62 16.39
C THR A 71 13.52 10.14 14.97
N GLY A 72 12.27 10.04 14.50
CA GLY A 72 11.92 10.34 13.11
C GLY A 72 12.42 9.29 12.13
N GLU A 73 13.01 8.20 12.64
CA GLU A 73 13.42 7.07 11.83
C GLU A 73 12.22 6.15 11.61
N TRP A 74 11.90 5.96 10.35
CA TRP A 74 10.79 5.16 9.92
C TRP A 74 11.31 4.10 8.96
N GLU A 75 11.03 2.83 9.26
CA GLU A 75 11.43 1.72 8.41
C GLU A 75 10.68 1.73 7.09
N ASP A 76 11.06 0.85 6.17
CA ASP A 76 10.42 0.76 4.87
C ASP A 76 8.95 0.32 5.00
N ALA A 77 8.09 0.80 4.09
CA ALA A 77 6.66 0.52 4.16
C ALA A 77 6.39 -0.87 3.60
N VAL A 78 5.91 -1.78 4.44
CA VAL A 78 5.61 -3.15 4.04
C VAL A 78 4.19 -3.22 3.49
N LEU A 79 4.08 -3.59 2.21
CA LEU A 79 2.81 -3.77 1.53
C LEU A 79 2.12 -5.06 2.03
N ILE A 80 0.90 -4.92 2.55
CA ILE A 80 0.08 -6.05 3.03
C ILE A 80 -0.67 -6.67 1.86
N ALA A 81 -1.39 -5.83 1.12
CA ALA A 81 -2.20 -6.26 -0.01
C ALA A 81 -2.43 -5.10 -0.97
N ARG A 82 -2.31 -5.37 -2.26
CA ARG A 82 -2.75 -4.48 -3.34
C ARG A 82 -3.84 -5.17 -4.14
N HIS A 83 -4.87 -4.44 -4.53
CA HIS A 83 -5.90 -4.96 -5.41
C HIS A 83 -6.45 -3.88 -6.35
N GLY A 84 -6.76 -4.29 -7.58
CA GLY A 84 -7.45 -3.45 -8.57
C GLY A 84 -6.49 -2.54 -9.34
N GLN A 85 -7.07 -1.57 -10.05
CA GLN A 85 -6.33 -0.56 -10.80
C GLN A 85 -5.88 0.53 -9.81
N VAL A 86 -4.59 0.51 -9.49
CA VAL A 86 -3.90 1.50 -8.64
C VAL A 86 -3.08 2.44 -9.54
N SER A 87 -2.72 3.64 -9.04
CA SER A 87 -2.00 4.63 -9.85
C SER A 87 -0.68 4.01 -10.30
N ALA A 88 -0.16 4.41 -11.46
CA ALA A 88 1.09 3.85 -12.00
C ALA A 88 2.24 3.85 -10.97
N GLU A 89 2.30 4.85 -10.09
CA GLU A 89 3.29 4.92 -8.99
C GLU A 89 3.11 3.81 -7.92
N ALA A 90 1.87 3.45 -7.59
CA ALA A 90 1.55 2.35 -6.66
C ALA A 90 1.62 0.97 -7.34
N ASP A 91 1.40 0.93 -8.65
CA ASP A 91 1.62 -0.26 -9.48
C ASP A 91 3.11 -0.63 -9.54
N MET A 92 3.97 0.38 -9.65
CA MET A 92 5.43 0.25 -9.65
C MET A 92 6.02 -0.15 -8.28
N MET A 93 5.26 -0.03 -7.18
CA MET A 93 5.68 -0.55 -5.87
C MET A 93 5.52 -2.07 -5.87
N ARG A 94 6.59 -2.76 -6.26
CA ARG A 94 6.62 -4.23 -6.30
C ARG A 94 6.40 -4.80 -4.89
N PRO A 95 5.49 -5.77 -4.69
CA PRO A 95 5.46 -6.55 -3.47
C PRO A 95 6.79 -7.30 -3.35
N ALA A 96 7.28 -7.49 -2.12
CA ALA A 96 8.59 -8.09 -1.85
C ALA A 96 8.76 -9.54 -2.39
N ASP A 97 7.70 -10.12 -2.97
CA ASP A 97 7.66 -11.50 -3.48
C ASP A 97 7.61 -11.62 -5.01
N GLU A 98 7.54 -10.53 -5.79
CA GLU A 98 7.55 -10.60 -7.27
C GLU A 98 8.94 -10.32 -7.85
N ALA A 99 9.83 -11.29 -7.66
CA ALA A 99 10.68 -11.71 -8.76
C ALA A 99 9.81 -12.58 -9.68
N ASP A 100 9.83 -12.34 -10.99
CA ASP A 100 9.19 -13.17 -12.04
C ASP A 100 7.78 -12.77 -12.55
N PHE A 101 7.62 -11.54 -13.04
CA PHE A 101 6.70 -11.32 -14.16
C PHE A 101 7.34 -10.46 -15.25
N GLU A 102 8.53 -10.86 -15.70
CA GLU A 102 8.95 -10.59 -17.07
C GLU A 102 8.21 -11.56 -17.99
N SER A 103 6.94 -11.31 -18.30
CA SER A 103 6.37 -11.75 -19.58
C SER A 103 5.00 -11.13 -19.84
N CYS A 104 4.99 -9.88 -20.29
CA CYS A 104 4.05 -9.52 -21.34
C CYS A 104 4.89 -9.35 -22.60
N GLU A 105 5.23 -10.48 -23.23
CA GLU A 105 5.79 -10.51 -24.56
C GLU A 105 4.96 -9.60 -25.47
N LEU A 106 5.65 -8.60 -26.03
CA LEU A 106 5.24 -7.88 -27.21
C LEU A 106 4.70 -8.88 -28.22
N MET A 107 3.42 -8.75 -28.58
CA MET A 107 2.87 -9.46 -29.73
C MET A 107 3.43 -8.80 -31.00
N GLU A 108 4.72 -8.97 -31.22
CA GLU A 108 5.37 -8.83 -32.50
C GLU A 108 5.48 -10.23 -33.10
N THR A 109 4.55 -10.57 -33.97
CA THR A 109 4.87 -11.42 -35.10
C THR A 109 4.28 -10.81 -36.35
N ASP A 110 5.08 -9.92 -36.95
CA ASP A 110 5.21 -9.89 -38.40
C ASP A 110 5.68 -11.28 -38.83
N LEU A 111 4.82 -12.03 -39.54
CA LEU A 111 5.31 -13.07 -40.43
C LEU A 111 4.50 -13.09 -41.73
N LYS A 112 5.22 -12.64 -42.75
CA LYS A 112 4.93 -12.52 -44.18
C LYS A 112 4.87 -13.88 -44.88
N VAL A 113 4.32 -13.89 -46.11
CA VAL A 113 4.48 -14.90 -47.21
C VAL A 113 3.52 -16.11 -47.12
N ALA A 114 2.71 -16.50 -48.10
CA ALA A 114 2.71 -16.34 -49.57
C ALA A 114 1.27 -16.20 -50.13
#